data_AF-A0A2N1DHC6-F1
#
_entry.id   AF-A0A2N1DHC6-F1
#
_cell.length_a   1.000
_cell.length_b   1.000
_cell.length_c   1.000
_cell.angle_alpha   90.00
_cell.angle_beta   90.00
_cell.angle_gamma   90.00
#
_symmetry.space_group_name_H-M   'P 1'
#
loop_
_entity.id
_entity.type
_entity.pdbx_description
1 polymer ?
#
loop_
_entity_poly.entity_id
_entity_poly.type
_entity_poly.pdbx_seq_one_letter_code
_entity_poly.pdbx_strand_id
1 'polypeptide(L)'
;MSFERLCEIQNEPGLYQIHTFDGVPLKVGIAKNLHRRLNQHFKSLQRRLKPKTTGEINHPSHLISKQSILAKHMFFDNTLTTDYDLKTESGRHEFLKQETYLLITYTPDREEAKRIEEIAEGSDIWRYKGRVRVID
;
A
#
# COMPACT_ATOMS: atom_id res chain seq x y z
N MET A 1 -5.31 10.20 -9.29
CA MET A 1 -6.52 9.34 -9.46
C MET A 1 -6.89 8.71 -8.13
N SER A 2 -8.15 8.67 -7.70
CA SER A 2 -8.51 8.01 -6.41
C SER A 2 -8.65 6.49 -6.58
N PHE A 3 -8.68 5.77 -5.45
CA PHE A 3 -8.93 4.32 -5.43
C PHE A 3 -10.34 3.91 -5.90
N GLU A 4 -11.30 4.83 -5.92
CA GLU A 4 -12.63 4.52 -6.47
C GLU A 4 -12.62 4.39 -7.99
N ARG A 5 -11.63 5.02 -8.65
CA ARG A 5 -11.49 5.06 -10.10
C ARG A 5 -10.57 3.97 -10.64
N LEU A 6 -10.32 2.90 -9.86
CA LEU A 6 -9.45 1.80 -10.30
C LEU A 6 -9.91 1.11 -11.58
N CYS A 7 -11.19 1.15 -11.91
CA CYS A 7 -11.72 0.61 -13.17
C CYS A 7 -11.16 1.31 -14.42
N GLU A 8 -10.60 2.51 -14.28
CA GLU A 8 -9.97 3.27 -15.37
C GLU A 8 -8.51 2.85 -15.61
N ILE A 9 -7.92 2.09 -14.69
CA ILE A 9 -6.53 1.65 -14.82
C ILE A 9 -6.46 0.46 -15.77
N GLN A 10 -5.60 0.58 -16.78
CA GLN A 10 -5.32 -0.48 -17.73
C GLN A 10 -4.66 -1.72 -17.07
N ASN A 11 -4.87 -2.87 -17.69
CA ASN A 11 -4.34 -4.16 -17.24
C ASN A 11 -2.85 -4.36 -17.61
N GLU A 12 -2.06 -3.29 -17.53
CA GLU A 12 -0.68 -3.22 -18.04
C GLU A 12 0.37 -3.25 -16.92
N PRO A 13 1.63 -3.56 -17.25
CA PRO A 13 2.76 -3.34 -16.36
C PRO A 13 2.96 -1.85 -16.06
N GLY A 14 3.57 -1.59 -14.91
CA GLY A 14 3.99 -0.23 -14.56
C GLY A 14 4.26 -0.03 -13.09
N LEU A 15 4.39 1.25 -12.75
CA LEU A 15 4.64 1.77 -11.42
C LEU A 15 3.41 2.52 -10.92
N TYR A 16 3.12 2.37 -9.64
CA TYR A 16 2.14 3.17 -8.93
C TYR A 16 2.82 3.88 -7.75
N GLN A 17 2.34 5.08 -7.47
CA GLN A 17 2.64 5.80 -6.25
C GLN A 17 1.34 6.10 -5.52
N ILE A 18 1.35 5.94 -4.20
CA ILE A 18 0.24 6.25 -3.31
C ILE A 18 0.68 7.43 -2.46
N HIS A 19 -0.10 8.50 -2.54
CA HIS A 19 0.10 9.72 -1.77
C HIS A 19 -1.19 10.04 -1.03
N THR A 20 -1.09 10.64 0.14
CA THR A 20 -2.25 11.25 0.80
C THR A 20 -2.54 12.62 0.19
N PHE A 21 -3.77 13.13 0.34
CA PHE A 21 -4.13 14.45 -0.15
C PHE A 21 -3.40 15.61 0.57
N ASP A 22 -2.93 15.39 1.80
CA ASP A 22 -2.06 16.32 2.54
C ASP A 22 -0.57 16.21 2.16
N GLY A 23 -0.23 15.37 1.17
CA GLY A 23 1.08 15.35 0.52
C GLY A 23 2.08 14.34 1.08
N VAL A 24 1.67 13.40 1.94
CA VAL A 24 2.55 12.34 2.45
C VAL A 24 2.75 11.24 1.39
N PRO A 25 3.99 10.96 0.95
CA PRO A 25 4.28 9.84 0.06
C PRO A 25 4.19 8.53 0.84
N LEU A 26 3.08 7.82 0.71
CA LEU A 26 2.88 6.56 1.44
C LEU A 26 3.76 5.46 0.87
N LYS A 27 3.62 5.17 -0.42
CA LYS A 27 4.27 4.02 -1.04
C LYS A 27 4.44 4.17 -2.54
N VAL A 28 5.61 3.80 -3.03
CA VAL A 28 5.82 3.42 -4.43
C VAL A 28 5.84 1.90 -4.58
N GLY A 29 5.39 1.40 -5.72
CA GLY A 29 5.55 -0.02 -6.06
C GLY A 29 5.28 -0.32 -7.53
N ILE A 30 5.62 -1.54 -7.95
CA ILE A 30 5.38 -2.01 -9.33
C ILE A 30 4.42 -3.19 -9.43
N ALA A 31 3.89 -3.41 -10.64
CA ALA A 31 3.14 -4.61 -10.97
C ALA A 31 3.30 -5.00 -12.45
N LYS A 32 3.12 -6.29 -12.76
CA LYS A 32 2.88 -6.76 -14.14
C LYS A 32 1.47 -6.41 -14.64
N ASN A 33 0.56 -6.12 -13.71
CA ASN A 33 -0.80 -5.70 -13.97
C ASN A 33 -1.20 -4.77 -12.82
N LEU A 34 -1.18 -3.47 -13.11
CA LEU A 34 -1.44 -2.40 -12.13
C LEU A 34 -2.85 -2.49 -11.56
N HIS A 35 -3.86 -2.64 -12.41
CA HIS A 35 -5.26 -2.71 -12.00
C HIS A 35 -5.52 -3.82 -10.97
N ARG A 36 -5.00 -5.04 -11.22
CA ARG A 36 -5.10 -6.17 -10.29
C ARG A 36 -4.37 -5.90 -8.98
N ARG A 37 -3.15 -5.36 -9.04
CA ARG A 37 -2.34 -5.12 -7.84
C ARG A 37 -2.97 -4.05 -6.94
N LEU A 38 -3.43 -2.96 -7.53
CA LEU A 38 -4.08 -1.88 -6.79
C LEU A 38 -5.42 -2.32 -6.21
N ASN A 39 -6.21 -3.14 -6.92
CA ASN A 39 -7.39 -3.78 -6.34
C ASN A 39 -7.05 -4.65 -5.12
N GLN A 40 -5.93 -5.39 -5.14
CA GLN A 40 -5.50 -6.18 -3.98
C GLN A 40 -5.18 -5.30 -2.76
N HIS A 41 -4.61 -4.11 -2.98
CA HIS A 41 -4.37 -3.13 -1.94
C HIS A 41 -5.68 -2.55 -1.40
N PHE A 42 -6.54 -2.07 -2.30
CA PHE A 42 -7.81 -1.44 -1.94
C PHE A 42 -8.73 -2.40 -1.19
N LYS A 43 -8.95 -3.60 -1.75
CA LYS A 43 -9.85 -4.63 -1.19
C LYS A 43 -9.12 -5.56 -0.22
N SER A 44 -8.18 -5.01 0.55
CA SER A 44 -7.35 -5.82 1.45
C SER A 44 -8.18 -6.34 2.63
N LEU A 45 -8.29 -7.66 2.74
CA LEU A 45 -9.20 -8.28 3.72
C LEU A 45 -8.50 -8.56 5.06
N GLN A 46 -9.21 -8.40 6.18
CA GLN A 46 -8.67 -8.70 7.50
C GLN A 46 -8.23 -10.16 7.62
N ARG A 47 -9.02 -11.11 7.08
CA ARG A 47 -8.67 -12.55 7.05
C ARG A 47 -7.38 -12.87 6.28
N ARG A 48 -6.84 -11.91 5.50
CA ARG A 48 -5.57 -12.03 4.75
C ARG A 48 -4.39 -11.43 5.53
N LEU A 49 -4.64 -10.70 6.62
CA LEU A 49 -3.67 -10.37 7.67
C LEU A 49 -3.72 -11.48 8.73
N LYS A 50 -2.85 -12.48 8.58
CA LYS A 50 -2.89 -13.69 9.41
C LYS A 50 -1.93 -13.56 10.60
N PRO A 51 -2.42 -13.65 11.84
CA PRO A 51 -1.56 -13.79 13.00
C PRO A 51 -0.68 -15.04 12.87
N LYS A 52 0.58 -14.94 13.27
CA LYS A 52 1.49 -16.09 13.47
C LYS A 52 1.48 -16.59 14.90
N THR A 53 1.00 -15.77 15.82
CA THR A 53 0.96 -16.02 17.25
C THR A 53 -0.49 -15.90 17.71
N THR A 54 -0.81 -16.52 18.83
CA THR A 54 -2.12 -16.44 19.49
C THR A 54 -2.24 -15.25 20.45
N GLY A 55 -1.14 -14.55 20.69
CA GLY A 55 -1.07 -13.37 21.56
C GLY A 55 -1.20 -12.04 20.81
N GLU A 56 -0.83 -10.96 21.50
CA GLU A 56 -0.93 -9.61 20.98
C GLU A 56 -0.07 -9.38 19.72
N ILE A 57 -0.62 -8.62 18.77
CA ILE A 57 0.01 -8.31 17.49
C ILE A 57 0.66 -6.92 17.57
N ASN A 58 1.76 -6.83 18.31
CA ASN A 58 2.51 -5.60 18.53
C ASN A 58 3.79 -5.49 17.67
N HIS A 59 4.21 -6.56 16.99
CA HIS A 59 5.40 -6.55 16.15
C HIS A 59 5.10 -7.07 14.72
N PRO A 60 5.69 -6.48 13.67
CA PRO A 60 5.47 -6.91 12.28
C PRO A 60 5.77 -8.38 12.00
N SER A 61 6.62 -9.04 12.78
CA SER A 61 6.87 -10.49 12.63
C SER A 61 5.67 -11.34 13.03
N HIS A 62 4.77 -10.84 13.89
CA HIS A 62 3.58 -11.54 14.38
C HIS A 62 2.46 -11.61 13.34
N LEU A 63 2.56 -10.85 12.24
CA LEU A 63 1.51 -10.75 11.24
C LEU A 63 2.03 -11.09 9.84
N ILE A 64 1.37 -11.99 9.12
CA ILE A 64 1.63 -12.26 7.70
C ILE A 64 0.59 -11.51 6.87
N SER A 65 1.04 -10.79 5.84
CA SER A 65 0.13 -10.36 4.78
C SER A 65 0.14 -11.34 3.62
N LYS A 66 -1.04 -11.87 3.27
CA LYS A 66 -1.23 -12.75 2.12
C LYS A 66 -1.82 -12.05 0.89
N GLN A 67 -2.02 -10.73 0.94
CA GLN A 67 -2.68 -9.99 -0.13
C GLN A 67 -2.03 -8.62 -0.39
N SER A 68 -1.92 -7.80 0.65
CA SER A 68 -1.51 -6.40 0.54
C SER A 68 -0.43 -6.09 1.57
N ILE A 69 0.81 -5.90 1.12
CA ILE A 69 1.87 -5.46 2.03
C ILE A 69 1.59 -4.06 2.59
N LEU A 70 0.94 -3.20 1.79
CA LEU A 70 0.46 -1.88 2.23
C LEU A 70 -0.47 -1.99 3.44
N ALA A 71 -1.42 -2.93 3.43
CA ALA A 71 -2.33 -3.13 4.56
C ALA A 71 -1.59 -3.51 5.85
N LYS A 72 -0.47 -4.24 5.72
CA LYS A 72 0.38 -4.57 6.88
C LYS A 72 1.22 -3.38 7.33
N HIS A 73 1.70 -2.52 6.42
CA HIS A 73 2.33 -1.26 6.81
C HIS A 73 1.36 -0.39 7.61
N MET A 74 0.17 -0.15 7.06
CA MET A 74 -0.87 0.64 7.70
C MET A 74 -1.30 0.07 9.07
N PHE A 75 -1.36 -1.26 9.22
CA PHE A 75 -1.66 -1.90 10.51
C PHE A 75 -0.68 -1.51 11.63
N PHE A 76 0.60 -1.28 11.29
CA PHE A 76 1.66 -0.95 12.24
C PHE A 76 2.05 0.54 12.21
N ASP A 77 1.23 1.38 11.60
CA ASP A 77 1.42 2.82 11.58
C ASP A 77 0.34 3.49 12.42
N ASN A 78 0.73 3.94 13.60
CA ASN A 78 -0.17 4.56 14.58
C ASN A 78 -0.17 6.09 14.48
N THR A 79 0.63 6.69 13.58
CA THR A 79 0.77 8.16 13.46
C THR A 79 0.28 8.74 12.14
N LEU A 80 -0.10 7.90 11.18
CA LEU A 80 -0.57 8.40 9.87
C LEU A 80 -1.87 9.20 9.98
N THR A 81 -2.80 8.77 10.83
CA THR A 81 -4.11 9.41 10.99
C THR A 81 -4.72 9.05 12.33
N THR A 82 -5.48 9.99 12.91
CA THR A 82 -6.30 9.78 14.11
C THR A 82 -7.76 9.45 13.79
N ASP A 83 -8.17 9.65 12.54
CA ASP A 83 -9.58 9.61 12.13
C ASP A 83 -10.01 8.22 11.63
N TYR A 84 -9.04 7.37 11.30
CA TYR A 84 -9.26 6.02 10.78
C TYR A 84 -8.49 4.97 11.58
N ASP A 85 -9.17 3.89 11.98
CA ASP A 85 -8.50 2.72 12.54
C ASP A 85 -7.92 1.83 11.44
N LEU A 86 -6.63 2.04 11.14
CA LEU A 86 -5.89 1.32 10.10
C LEU A 86 -5.65 -0.17 10.43
N LYS A 87 -5.93 -0.61 11.67
CA LYS A 87 -5.86 -2.04 12.04
C LYS A 87 -7.08 -2.81 11.54
N THR A 88 -8.17 -2.12 11.27
CA THR A 88 -9.42 -2.70 10.74
C THR A 88 -9.48 -2.70 9.22
N GLU A 89 -10.29 -3.61 8.66
CA GLU A 89 -10.55 -3.63 7.21
C GLU A 89 -11.24 -2.36 6.72
N SER A 90 -12.33 -1.97 7.39
CA SER A 90 -13.10 -0.77 7.05
C SER A 90 -12.27 0.50 7.13
N GLY A 91 -11.49 0.67 8.21
CA GLY A 91 -10.66 1.87 8.38
C GLY A 91 -9.60 2.00 7.28
N ARG A 92 -8.96 0.91 6.86
CA ARG A 92 -8.03 0.95 5.72
C ARG A 92 -8.72 1.27 4.41
N HIS A 93 -9.91 0.69 4.15
CA HIS A 93 -10.62 0.91 2.88
C HIS A 93 -11.08 2.36 2.77
N GLU A 94 -11.71 2.89 3.82
CA GLU A 94 -12.15 4.29 3.83
C GLU A 94 -10.96 5.26 3.80
N PHE A 95 -9.87 5.00 4.52
CA PHE A 95 -8.67 5.83 4.42
C PHE A 95 -8.12 5.88 2.98
N LEU A 96 -7.91 4.72 2.34
CA LEU A 96 -7.42 4.70 0.95
C LEU A 96 -8.38 5.39 -0.02
N LYS A 97 -9.68 5.29 0.24
CA LYS A 97 -10.72 5.89 -0.59
C LYS A 97 -10.77 7.42 -0.47
N GLN A 98 -10.78 7.93 0.77
CA GLN A 98 -11.06 9.32 1.09
C GLN A 98 -9.81 10.18 1.18
N GLU A 99 -8.69 9.60 1.61
CA GLU A 99 -7.49 10.36 1.99
C GLU A 99 -6.33 10.21 1.01
N THR A 100 -6.46 9.38 -0.04
CA THR A 100 -5.33 9.07 -0.92
C THR A 100 -5.63 9.20 -2.41
N TYR A 101 -4.57 9.47 -3.16
CA TYR A 101 -4.55 9.40 -4.60
C TYR A 101 -3.35 8.61 -5.14
N LEU A 102 -3.51 8.18 -6.37
CA LEU A 102 -2.59 7.38 -7.17
C LEU A 102 -2.00 8.22 -8.29
N LEU A 103 -0.69 8.07 -8.49
CA LEU A 103 0.02 8.43 -9.70
C LEU A 103 0.46 7.14 -10.39
N ILE A 104 0.18 7.02 -11.70
CA ILE A 104 0.42 5.80 -12.48
C ILE A 104 1.35 6.12 -13.63
N THR A 105 2.39 5.29 -13.77
CA THR A 105 3.30 5.31 -14.92
C THR A 105 3.28 3.94 -15.55
N TYR A 106 2.71 3.84 -16.76
CA TYR A 106 2.75 2.60 -17.54
C TYR A 106 4.15 2.38 -18.10
N THR A 107 4.56 1.12 -18.18
CA THR A 107 5.86 0.73 -18.74
C THR A 107 5.67 -0.41 -19.74
N PRO A 108 6.59 -0.57 -20.71
CA PRO A 108 6.51 -1.66 -21.68
C PRO A 108 6.53 -3.05 -21.02
N ASP A 109 7.28 -3.18 -19.91
CA ASP A 109 7.35 -4.40 -19.13
C ASP A 109 7.65 -4.12 -17.65
N ARG A 110 7.71 -5.19 -16.87
CA ARG A 110 8.01 -5.12 -15.43
C ARG A 110 9.45 -4.75 -15.13
N GLU A 111 10.40 -5.15 -15.97
CA GLU A 111 11.81 -4.85 -15.70
C GLU A 111 12.04 -3.35 -15.79
N GLU A 112 11.38 -2.68 -16.73
CA GLU A 112 11.38 -1.23 -16.78
C GLU A 112 10.74 -0.60 -15.55
N ALA A 113 9.58 -1.10 -15.13
CA ALA A 113 8.96 -0.64 -13.90
C ALA A 113 9.92 -0.77 -12.70
N LYS A 114 10.66 -1.89 -12.61
CA LYS A 114 11.62 -2.16 -11.55
C LYS A 114 12.78 -1.17 -11.55
N ARG A 115 13.33 -0.83 -12.73
CA ARG A 115 14.40 0.19 -12.82
C ARG A 115 13.92 1.54 -12.26
N ILE A 116 12.71 1.95 -12.60
CA ILE A 116 12.13 3.21 -12.12
C ILE A 116 11.80 3.14 -10.62
N GLU A 117 11.27 2.01 -10.14
CA GLU A 117 11.00 1.78 -8.71
C GLU A 117 12.25 1.86 -7.86
N GLU A 118 13.37 1.28 -8.30
CA GLU A 118 14.63 1.32 -7.56
C GLU A 118 15.13 2.77 -7.39
N ILE A 119 14.99 3.60 -8.43
CA ILE A 119 15.32 5.03 -8.35
C ILE A 119 14.36 5.74 -7.38
N ALA A 120 13.06 5.46 -7.47
CA ALA A 120 12.06 6.08 -6.62
C ALA A 120 12.20 5.67 -5.15
N GLU A 121 12.34 4.38 -4.85
CA GLU A 121 12.55 3.84 -3.48
C GLU A 121 13.90 4.28 -2.89
N GLY A 122 14.88 4.65 -3.72
CA GLY A 122 16.13 5.25 -3.29
C GLY A 122 15.96 6.65 -2.68
N SER A 123 14.83 7.31 -2.90
CA SER A 123 14.49 8.55 -2.19
C SER A 123 13.94 8.23 -0.79
N ASP A 124 14.44 8.94 0.23
CA ASP A 124 14.04 8.74 1.63
C ASP A 124 12.68 9.38 1.99
N ILE A 125 11.86 9.70 0.99
CA ILE A 125 10.57 10.37 1.17
C ILE A 125 9.42 9.39 1.47
N TRP A 126 9.59 8.11 1.14
CA TRP A 126 8.51 7.13 1.25
C TRP A 126 8.34 6.65 2.68
N ARG A 127 7.15 6.86 3.22
CA ARG A 127 6.77 6.39 4.55
C ARG A 127 6.85 4.87 4.65
N TYR A 128 6.42 4.15 3.61
CA TYR A 128 6.42 2.69 3.55
C TYR A 128 7.40 2.15 2.52
N LYS A 129 8.63 1.89 2.98
CA LYS A 129 9.69 1.25 2.19
C LYS A 129 10.21 -0.04 2.86
N GLY A 130 10.57 -1.01 2.03
CA GLY A 130 11.22 -2.24 2.48
C GLY A 130 10.43 -3.04 3.54
N ARG A 131 11.08 -3.38 4.65
CA ARG A 131 10.47 -4.17 5.73
C ARG A 131 9.48 -3.31 6.53
N VAL A 132 8.32 -3.89 6.85
CA VAL A 132 7.33 -3.27 7.75
C VAL A 132 7.96 -3.04 9.13
N ARG A 133 7.74 -1.85 9.68
CA ARG A 133 8.16 -1.40 11.00
C ARG A 133 6.94 -0.88 11.76
N VAL A 134 7.04 -0.81 13.07
CA VAL A 134 6.10 -0.04 13.89
C VAL A 134 6.48 1.44 13.75
N ILE A 135 5.49 2.29 13.50
CA ILE A 135 5.64 3.74 13.45
C ILE A 135 4.70 4.30 14.52
N ASP A 136 5.29 4.82 15.58
CA ASP A 136 4.66 5.40 16.76
C ASP A 136 5.08 6.86 16.95
#